data_AF-A0A6M3IX45-F1
#
_entry.id   AF-A0A6M3IX45-F1
#
_cell.length_a   1.000
_cell.length_b   1.000
_cell.length_c   1.000
_cell.angle_alpha   90.00
_cell.angle_beta   90.00
_cell.angle_gamma   90.00
#
_symmetry.space_group_name_H-M   'P 1'
#
loop_
_entity.id
_entity.type
_entity.pdbx_description
1 polymer ?
#
loop_
_entity_poly.entity_id
_entity_poly.type
_entity_poly.pdbx_seq_one_letter_code
_entity_poly.pdbx_strand_id
1 'polypeptide(L)'
;MPRTEEDKIVQSPVKVILGGREYEIKPLPIKYSLPWVKKVAGILVNILPMANIASDDEAFSGAFNEIMVSRPEELVGLFFEYARDLNKAEIEETASSAEIVNAFEEVLSLERPLFGMTLRVIAKAMPQGSAVSLKSYSSNGTSPQTKL
;
A
#
# COMPACT_ATOMS: atom_id res chain seq x y z
N MET A 1 -21.11 2.31 -0.72
CA MET A 1 -22.04 1.18 -0.47
C MET A 1 -21.21 -0.11 -0.49
N PRO A 2 -21.45 -1.08 0.40
CA PRO A 2 -20.72 -2.35 0.37
C PRO A 2 -21.07 -3.15 -0.90
N ARG A 3 -20.09 -3.81 -1.52
CA ARG A 3 -20.26 -4.61 -2.74
C ARG A 3 -21.10 -5.86 -2.50
N THR A 4 -21.93 -6.24 -3.47
CA THR A 4 -22.70 -7.49 -3.42
C THR A 4 -21.80 -8.72 -3.64
N GLU A 5 -22.27 -9.92 -3.29
CA GLU A 5 -21.51 -11.16 -3.54
C GLU A 5 -21.33 -11.44 -5.03
N GLU A 6 -22.32 -11.08 -5.84
CA GLU A 6 -22.26 -11.21 -7.29
C GLU A 6 -21.15 -10.32 -7.87
N ASP A 7 -21.04 -9.06 -7.42
CA ASP A 7 -19.99 -8.13 -7.86
C ASP A 7 -18.55 -8.59 -7.55
N LYS A 8 -18.40 -9.47 -6.55
CA LYS A 8 -17.11 -10.08 -6.19
C LYS A 8 -16.77 -11.27 -7.10
N ILE A 9 -17.78 -11.97 -7.60
CA ILE A 9 -17.62 -13.13 -8.49
C ILE A 9 -17.36 -12.69 -9.94
N VAL A 10 -18.02 -11.62 -10.41
CA VAL A 10 -17.88 -11.15 -11.81
C VAL A 10 -16.66 -10.26 -12.06
N GLN A 11 -15.84 -9.99 -11.04
CA GLN A 11 -14.74 -9.02 -11.13
C GLN A 11 -15.22 -7.64 -11.61
N SER A 12 -16.36 -7.16 -11.09
CA SER A 12 -16.92 -5.87 -11.53
C SER A 12 -15.92 -4.73 -11.30
N PRO A 13 -15.86 -3.74 -12.21
CA PRO A 13 -15.01 -2.57 -12.02
C PRO A 13 -15.33 -1.85 -10.70
N VAL A 14 -14.31 -1.30 -10.06
CA VAL A 14 -14.46 -0.38 -8.92
C VAL A 14 -14.76 1.01 -9.46
N LYS A 15 -15.75 1.69 -8.88
CA LYS A 15 -16.01 3.10 -9.16
C LYS A 15 -15.32 3.96 -8.11
N VAL A 16 -14.51 4.92 -8.55
CA VAL A 16 -13.80 5.87 -7.69
C VAL A 16 -14.08 7.30 -8.15
N ILE A 17 -13.98 8.26 -7.23
CA ILE A 17 -14.10 9.69 -7.56
C ILE A 17 -12.72 10.32 -7.41
N LEU A 18 -12.23 10.96 -8.48
CA LEU A 18 -10.95 11.65 -8.52
C LEU A 18 -11.15 13.03 -9.16
N GLY A 19 -10.77 14.11 -8.46
CA GLY A 19 -10.93 15.47 -9.00
C GLY A 19 -12.39 15.80 -9.35
N GLY A 20 -13.34 15.25 -8.59
CA GLY A 20 -14.77 15.43 -8.82
C GLY A 20 -15.37 14.67 -10.01
N ARG A 21 -14.63 13.75 -10.64
CA ARG A 21 -15.14 12.88 -11.72
C ARG A 21 -15.14 11.41 -11.31
N GLU A 22 -16.15 10.65 -11.75
CA GLU A 22 -16.22 9.20 -11.55
C GLU A 22 -15.36 8.47 -12.59
N TYR A 23 -14.55 7.52 -12.13
CA TYR A 23 -13.72 6.64 -12.95
C TYR A 23 -14.00 5.18 -12.60
N GLU A 24 -13.91 4.31 -13.60
CA GLU A 24 -14.03 2.86 -13.43
C GLU A 24 -12.65 2.20 -13.52
N ILE A 25 -12.23 1.51 -12.47
CA ILE A 25 -10.98 0.75 -12.41
C ILE A 25 -11.32 -0.73 -12.53
N LYS A 26 -10.83 -1.35 -13.60
CA LYS A 26 -11.05 -2.77 -13.88
C LYS A 26 -10.02 -3.62 -13.13
N PRO A 27 -10.40 -4.82 -12.64
CA PRO A 27 -9.44 -5.75 -12.09
C PRO A 27 -8.36 -6.12 -13.10
N LEU A 28 -7.12 -6.23 -12.64
CA LEU A 28 -6.01 -6.61 -13.49
C LEU A 28 -6.07 -8.11 -13.85
N PRO A 29 -5.79 -8.48 -15.11
CA PRO A 29 -5.48 -9.87 -15.46
C PRO A 29 -4.33 -10.41 -14.59
N ILE A 30 -4.36 -11.70 -14.23
CA ILE A 30 -3.37 -12.36 -13.36
C ILE A 30 -1.92 -12.06 -13.76
N LYS A 31 -1.64 -11.99 -15.07
CA LYS A 31 -0.32 -11.66 -15.63
C LYS A 31 0.23 -10.32 -15.09
N TYR A 32 -0.65 -9.36 -14.81
CA TYR A 32 -0.32 -8.03 -14.34
C TYR A 32 -0.59 -7.84 -12.85
N SER A 33 -1.62 -8.49 -12.30
CA SER A 33 -1.94 -8.46 -10.87
C SER A 33 -0.79 -9.05 -10.02
N LEU A 34 -0.26 -10.24 -10.36
CA LEU A 34 0.76 -10.88 -9.52
C LEU A 34 2.05 -10.06 -9.34
N PRO A 35 2.66 -9.49 -10.40
CA PRO A 35 3.80 -8.58 -10.23
C PRO A 35 3.46 -7.35 -9.38
N TRP A 36 2.29 -6.77 -9.58
CA TRP A 36 1.84 -5.60 -8.84
C TRP A 36 1.67 -5.91 -7.34
N VAL A 37 0.96 -6.99 -7.00
CA VAL A 37 0.76 -7.44 -5.62
C VAL A 37 2.11 -7.70 -4.93
N LYS A 38 3.08 -8.32 -5.63
CA LYS A 38 4.43 -8.52 -5.09
C LYS A 38 5.13 -7.21 -4.76
N LYS A 39 4.96 -6.18 -5.59
CA LYS A 39 5.56 -4.86 -5.38
C LYS A 39 4.96 -4.16 -4.16
N VAL A 40 3.63 -4.14 -4.05
CA VAL A 40 2.95 -3.60 -2.87
C VAL A 40 3.35 -4.35 -1.61
N ALA A 41 3.32 -5.68 -1.65
CA ALA A 41 3.74 -6.52 -0.54
C ALA A 41 5.19 -6.21 -0.12
N GLY A 42 6.12 -6.13 -1.08
CA GLY A 42 7.53 -5.77 -0.86
C GLY A 42 7.72 -4.43 -0.14
N ILE A 43 6.91 -3.43 -0.46
CA ILE A 43 6.96 -2.11 0.20
C ILE A 43 6.46 -2.22 1.64
N LEU A 44 5.35 -2.92 1.89
CA LEU A 44 4.80 -3.11 3.23
C LEU A 44 5.74 -3.90 4.16
N VAL A 45 6.47 -4.89 3.63
CA VAL A 45 7.45 -5.67 4.43
C VAL A 45 8.54 -4.79 5.03
N ASN A 46 8.94 -3.75 4.31
CA ASN A 46 10.02 -2.87 4.77
C ASN A 46 9.59 -1.97 5.93
N ILE A 47 8.30 -1.92 6.24
CA ILE A 47 7.70 -0.96 7.16
C ILE A 47 7.23 -1.63 8.46
N LEU A 48 6.75 -2.87 8.42
CA LEU A 48 6.39 -3.63 9.63
C LEU A 48 6.99 -5.04 9.64
N PRO A 49 7.27 -5.60 10.82
CA PRO A 49 7.57 -7.02 10.95
C PRO A 49 6.40 -7.86 10.42
N MET A 50 6.70 -8.66 9.39
CA MET A 50 5.77 -9.42 8.53
C MET A 50 4.73 -10.30 9.22
N ALA A 51 4.92 -10.62 10.49
CA ALA A 51 4.04 -11.52 11.24
C ALA A 51 2.65 -10.91 11.50
N ASN A 52 2.52 -9.57 11.54
CA ASN A 52 1.26 -8.92 11.92
C ASN A 52 0.42 -8.48 10.70
N ILE A 53 1.03 -8.06 9.59
CA ILE A 53 0.32 -7.45 8.44
C ILE A 53 -0.70 -8.40 7.79
N ALA A 54 -0.41 -9.71 7.75
CA ALA A 54 -1.24 -10.68 7.02
C ALA A 54 -2.49 -11.14 7.78
N SER A 55 -2.63 -10.79 9.07
CA SER A 55 -3.67 -11.32 9.95
C SER A 55 -4.34 -10.26 10.82
N ASP A 56 -3.85 -9.02 10.77
CA ASP A 56 -4.29 -7.90 11.61
C ASP A 56 -4.53 -6.66 10.73
N ASP A 57 -5.82 -6.30 10.58
CA ASP A 57 -6.24 -5.13 9.81
C ASP A 57 -5.71 -3.81 10.44
N GLU A 58 -5.46 -3.76 11.76
CA GLU A 58 -4.86 -2.59 12.42
C GLU A 58 -3.39 -2.44 12.05
N ALA A 59 -2.63 -3.54 12.08
CA ALA A 59 -1.24 -3.55 11.63
C ALA A 59 -1.13 -3.19 10.14
N PHE A 60 -2.04 -3.68 9.31
CA PHE A 60 -2.11 -3.31 7.90
C PHE A 60 -2.37 -1.81 7.72
N SER A 61 -3.38 -1.28 8.42
CA SER A 61 -3.73 0.15 8.37
C SER A 61 -2.58 1.03 8.89
N GLY A 62 -1.85 0.58 9.91
CA GLY A 62 -0.65 1.25 10.42
C GLY A 62 0.49 1.31 9.40
N ALA A 63 0.83 0.18 8.75
CA ALA A 63 1.84 0.17 7.69
C ALA A 63 1.44 1.04 6.49
N PHE A 64 0.16 1.02 6.15
CA PHE A 64 -0.38 1.81 5.06
C PHE A 64 -0.31 3.32 5.35
N ASN A 65 -0.69 3.73 6.56
CA ASN A 65 -0.53 5.11 7.03
C ASN A 65 0.94 5.55 7.03
N GLU A 66 1.87 4.67 7.42
CA GLU A 66 3.30 4.97 7.38
C GLU A 66 3.80 5.16 5.94
N ILE A 67 3.36 4.34 4.96
CA ILE A 67 3.65 4.57 3.53
C ILE A 67 3.14 5.95 3.10
N MET A 68 1.92 6.30 3.51
CA MET A 68 1.30 7.57 3.16
C MET A 68 2.08 8.79 3.65
N VAL A 69 2.66 8.70 4.85
CA VAL A 69 3.44 9.79 5.44
C VAL A 69 4.85 9.83 4.88
N SER A 70 5.51 8.67 4.75
CA SER A 70 6.94 8.61 4.41
C SER A 70 7.21 8.59 2.91
N ARG A 71 6.29 8.04 2.11
CA ARG A 71 6.49 7.69 0.69
C ARG A 71 5.21 7.90 -0.17
N PRO A 72 4.55 9.06 -0.11
CA PRO A 72 3.29 9.29 -0.82
C PRO A 72 3.41 9.12 -2.35
N GLU A 73 4.55 9.50 -2.94
CA GLU A 73 4.81 9.35 -4.38
C GLU A 73 4.81 7.89 -4.84
N GLU A 74 5.30 6.97 -4.00
CA GLU A 74 5.29 5.54 -4.32
C GLU A 74 3.87 4.99 -4.37
N LEU A 75 2.99 5.44 -3.46
CA LEU A 75 1.59 5.02 -3.43
C LEU A 75 0.83 5.52 -4.66
N VAL A 76 1.02 6.79 -5.03
CA VAL A 76 0.46 7.35 -6.29
C VAL A 76 0.99 6.56 -7.49
N GLY A 77 2.29 6.22 -7.50
CA GLY A 77 2.88 5.38 -8.52
C GLY A 77 2.24 3.99 -8.63
N LEU A 78 2.04 3.30 -7.49
CA LEU A 78 1.39 2.00 -7.45
C LEU A 78 -0.07 2.06 -7.90
N PHE A 79 -0.79 3.13 -7.55
CA PHE A 79 -2.16 3.36 -7.99
C PHE A 79 -2.25 3.41 -9.52
N PHE A 80 -1.45 4.26 -10.16
CA PHE A 80 -1.47 4.40 -11.62
C PHE A 80 -0.84 3.20 -12.36
N GLU A 81 0.05 2.45 -11.71
CA GLU A 81 0.55 1.18 -12.26
C GLU A 81 -0.57 0.12 -12.35
N TYR A 82 -1.54 0.18 -11.43
CA TYR A 82 -2.75 -0.64 -11.48
C TYR A 82 -3.75 -0.08 -12.49
N ALA A 83 -4.11 1.21 -12.35
CA ALA A 83 -5.11 1.90 -13.14
C ALA A 83 -4.52 2.50 -14.43
N ARG A 84 -3.94 1.65 -15.28
CA ARG A 84 -3.12 2.04 -16.45
C ARG A 84 -3.86 2.85 -17.51
N ASP A 85 -5.18 2.71 -17.56
CA ASP A 85 -6.03 3.39 -18.53
C ASP A 85 -6.39 4.82 -18.10
N LEU A 86 -6.03 5.23 -16.88
CA LEU A 86 -6.32 6.56 -16.37
C LEU A 86 -5.29 7.59 -16.83
N ASN A 87 -5.76 8.81 -17.11
CA ASN A 87 -4.89 9.95 -17.44
C ASN A 87 -4.22 10.49 -16.17
N LYS A 88 -3.02 9.99 -15.89
CA LYS A 88 -2.25 10.36 -14.70
C LYS A 88 -2.05 11.87 -14.55
N ALA A 89 -1.64 12.57 -15.61
CA ALA A 89 -1.31 13.99 -15.53
C ALA A 89 -2.53 14.85 -15.17
N GLU A 90 -3.69 14.54 -15.76
CA GLU A 90 -4.94 15.24 -15.47
C GLU A 90 -5.43 14.99 -14.04
N ILE A 91 -5.31 13.74 -13.58
CA ILE A 91 -5.75 13.37 -12.23
C ILE A 91 -4.82 13.96 -11.17
N GLU A 92 -3.50 13.98 -11.38
CA GLU A 92 -2.56 14.61 -10.45
C GLU A 92 -2.76 16.12 -10.32
N GLU A 93 -3.29 16.78 -11.35
CA GLU A 93 -3.61 18.22 -11.30
C GLU A 93 -4.91 18.52 -10.55
N THR A 94 -5.86 17.58 -10.54
CA THR A 94 -7.24 17.85 -10.09
C THR A 94 -7.65 17.09 -8.84
N ALA A 95 -7.10 15.91 -8.60
CA ALA A 95 -7.46 15.05 -7.48
C ALA A 95 -6.66 15.42 -6.22
N SER A 96 -7.34 15.36 -5.09
CA SER A 96 -6.70 15.46 -3.79
C SER A 96 -5.97 14.16 -3.42
N SER A 97 -4.98 14.26 -2.53
CA SER A 97 -4.31 13.08 -1.99
C SER A 97 -5.29 12.11 -1.32
N ALA A 98 -6.32 12.61 -0.62
CA ALA A 98 -7.34 11.79 0.01
C ALA A 98 -8.16 10.97 -0.99
N GLU A 99 -8.49 11.54 -2.15
CA GLU A 99 -9.19 10.82 -3.23
C GLU A 99 -8.33 9.68 -3.79
N ILE A 100 -7.02 9.90 -3.99
CA ILE A 100 -6.09 8.87 -4.47
C ILE A 100 -5.95 7.74 -3.44
N VAL A 101 -5.88 8.07 -2.15
CA VAL A 101 -5.80 7.07 -1.07
C VAL A 101 -7.04 6.19 -1.06
N ASN A 102 -8.22 6.80 -1.06
CA ASN A 102 -9.48 6.07 -1.06
C ASN A 102 -9.59 5.18 -2.31
N ALA A 103 -9.18 5.69 -3.47
CA ALA A 103 -9.16 4.91 -4.70
C ALA A 103 -8.18 3.73 -4.63
N PHE A 104 -7.02 3.92 -3.99
CA PHE A 104 -6.04 2.86 -3.81
C PHE A 104 -6.52 1.77 -2.84
N GLU A 105 -7.22 2.12 -1.76
CA GLU A 105 -7.83 1.16 -0.83
C GLU A 105 -8.85 0.26 -1.54
N GLU A 106 -9.66 0.83 -2.42
CA GLU A 106 -10.62 0.06 -3.22
C GLU A 106 -9.92 -0.89 -4.20
N VAL A 107 -8.81 -0.45 -4.81
CA VAL A 107 -7.96 -1.30 -5.66
C VAL A 107 -7.32 -2.43 -4.85
N LEU A 108 -6.80 -2.15 -3.66
CA LEU A 108 -6.27 -3.18 -2.76
C LEU A 108 -7.34 -4.20 -2.37
N SER A 109 -8.58 -3.75 -2.16
CA SER A 109 -9.72 -4.61 -1.82
C SER A 109 -10.01 -5.66 -2.90
N LEU A 110 -9.84 -5.30 -4.19
CA LEU A 110 -9.95 -6.24 -5.31
C LEU A 110 -8.92 -7.38 -5.22
N GLU A 111 -7.71 -7.06 -4.77
CA GLU A 111 -6.57 -7.98 -4.78
C GLU A 111 -6.34 -8.68 -3.43
N ARG A 112 -7.12 -8.37 -2.37
CA ARG A 112 -7.00 -8.95 -1.02
C ARG A 112 -6.81 -10.48 -0.99
N PRO A 113 -7.55 -11.29 -1.78
CA PRO A 113 -7.34 -12.75 -1.82
C PRO A 113 -5.92 -13.15 -2.24
N LEU A 114 -5.34 -12.44 -3.21
CA LEU A 114 -3.99 -12.67 -3.69
C LEU A 114 -2.93 -12.05 -2.77
N PHE A 115 -3.30 -10.97 -2.09
CA PHE A 115 -2.44 -10.24 -1.17
C PHE A 115 -2.00 -11.09 0.02
N GLY A 116 -2.95 -11.72 0.72
CA GLY A 116 -2.65 -12.57 1.88
C GLY A 116 -1.77 -13.77 1.51
N MET A 117 -1.98 -14.37 0.34
CA MET A 117 -1.13 -15.45 -0.16
C MET A 117 0.28 -14.95 -0.49
N THR A 118 0.40 -13.81 -1.16
CA THR A 118 1.69 -13.25 -1.59
C THR A 118 2.54 -12.80 -0.41
N LEU A 119 1.94 -12.14 0.59
CA LEU A 119 2.63 -11.77 1.84
C LEU A 119 3.21 -13.00 2.54
N ARG A 120 2.44 -14.10 2.65
CA ARG A 120 2.92 -15.35 3.26
C ARG A 120 4.09 -15.98 2.51
N VAL A 121 4.06 -15.94 1.17
CA VAL A 121 5.16 -16.46 0.33
C VAL A 121 6.41 -15.60 0.50
N ILE A 122 6.27 -14.28 0.45
CA ILE A 122 7.39 -13.35 0.63
C ILE A 122 7.98 -13.48 2.05
N ALA A 123 7.14 -13.56 3.08
CA ALA A 123 7.58 -13.76 4.46
C ALA A 123 8.41 -15.04 4.64
N LYS A 124 8.01 -16.14 3.98
CA LYS A 124 8.76 -17.42 4.02
C LYS A 124 10.06 -17.38 3.22
N ALA A 125 10.12 -16.58 2.17
CA ALA A 125 11.30 -16.47 1.31
C ALA A 125 12.37 -15.52 1.85
N MET A 126 12.02 -14.62 2.78
CA MET A 126 13.00 -13.78 3.46
C MET A 126 13.77 -14.58 4.51
N PRO A 127 15.11 -14.53 4.53
CA PRO A 127 15.89 -15.15 5.60
C PRO A 127 15.55 -14.49 6.94
N GLN A 128 15.12 -15.28 7.91
CA GLN A 128 14.92 -14.83 9.28
C GLN A 128 16.25 -14.28 9.82
N GLY A 129 16.39 -12.96 9.86
CA GLY A 129 17.64 -12.31 10.25
C GLY A 129 17.93 -10.97 9.56
N SER A 130 17.21 -10.64 8.48
CA SER A 130 17.33 -9.31 7.85
C SER A 130 16.38 -8.32 8.52
N ALA A 131 16.50 -8.11 9.82
CA ALA A 131 16.05 -6.86 10.40
C ALA A 131 16.91 -5.78 9.74
N VAL A 132 16.32 -4.97 8.86
CA VAL A 132 16.97 -3.74 8.41
C VAL A 132 17.32 -3.00 9.69
N SER A 133 18.62 -2.91 9.97
CA SER A 133 19.14 -2.17 11.11
C SER A 133 18.76 -0.72 10.87
N LEU A 134 17.61 -0.32 11.43
CA LEU A 134 17.35 1.06 11.79
C LEU A 134 18.49 1.40 12.74
N LYS A 135 19.53 2.03 12.19
CA LYS A 135 20.54 2.70 12.99
C LYS A 135 19.75 3.56 13.96
N SER A 136 19.76 3.13 15.21
CA SER A 136 19.27 3.89 16.34
C SER A 136 19.81 5.30 16.18
N TYR A 137 18.91 6.28 16.22
CA TYR A 137 19.29 7.65 16.50
C TYR A 137 19.91 7.65 17.90
N SER A 138 21.22 7.42 17.95
CA SER A 138 22.02 7.47 19.16
C SER A 138 22.29 8.95 19.44
N SER A 139 21.43 9.58 20.24
CA SER A 139 21.74 10.86 20.87
C SER A 139 22.62 10.62 22.10
N ASN A 140 23.87 10.19 21.87
CA ASN A 140 24.92 10.31 22.87
C ASN A 140 25.48 11.74 22.82
N GLY A 141 24.86 12.64 23.58
CA GLY A 141 25.41 13.95 23.92
C GLY A 141 25.72 14.00 25.41
N THR A 142 26.87 13.45 25.82
CA THR A 142 27.39 13.57 27.18
C THR A 142 27.81 15.02 27.46
N SER A 143 27.50 15.47 28.67
CA SER A 143 27.60 16.82 29.26
C SER A 143 29.01 17.45 29.28
N PRO A 144 29.10 18.69 29.80
CA PRO A 144 29.94 18.84 31.00
C PRO A 144 29.22 19.52 32.16
N GLN A 145 29.55 19.04 33.36
CA GLN A 145 29.37 19.72 34.64
C GLN A 145 30.08 21.08 34.62
N THR A 146 29.47 22.09 35.26
CA THR A 146 30.24 23.16 35.89
C THR A 146 29.69 23.37 37.30
N LYS A 147 30.50 22.98 38.29
CA LYS A 147 30.42 23.46 39.67
C LYS A 147 30.83 24.93 39.68
N LEU A 148 30.07 25.77 40.40
CA LEU A 148 30.54 26.71 41.42
C LEU A 148 29.33 27.24 42.18
#